data_AF-A0AA38LE92-F1
#
_entry.id   AF-A0AA38LE92-F1
#
_cell.length_a   1.000
_cell.length_b   1.000
_cell.length_c   1.000
_cell.angle_alpha   90.00
_cell.angle_beta   90.00
_cell.angle_gamma   90.00
#
_symmetry.space_group_name_H-M   'P 1'
#
loop_
_entity.id
_entity.type
_entity.pdbx_description
1 polymer ?
#
loop_
_entity_poly.entity_id
_entity_poly.type
_entity_poly.pdbx_seq_one_letter_code
_entity_poly.pdbx_strand_id
1 'polypeptide(L)'
;MSAIFKPNSLLLLCLSLCFGTFILVLIAFYDSNVHRGAPLFHSVNRREQGAVYPYENLKILVMVAGNSVYTGGSNFHKGEGEEAWYLESYQKHPGQAATFVDHIKIGIERVAVDEEALLLFSGGETRKDTGPRSEAQSYWNVADTHQWFGKFFLGAA
;
A
#
# COMPACT_ATOMS: atom_id res chain seq x y z
N MET A 1 58.90 4.88 33.36
CA MET A 1 59.26 4.26 32.07
C MET A 1 57.98 4.07 31.27
N SER A 2 57.73 4.87 30.24
CA SER A 2 56.63 4.66 29.30
C SER A 2 57.23 4.54 27.90
N ALA A 3 57.24 3.33 27.35
CA ALA A 3 57.68 3.10 25.98
C ALA A 3 56.63 3.67 25.02
N ILE A 4 57.05 4.62 24.18
CA ILE A 4 56.20 5.21 23.13
C ILE A 4 56.12 4.17 21.99
N PHE A 5 54.96 3.53 21.85
CA PHE A 5 54.68 2.61 20.76
C PHE A 5 54.64 3.38 19.43
N LYS A 6 55.60 3.14 18.53
CA LYS A 6 55.56 3.66 17.16
C LYS A 6 54.72 2.70 16.32
N PRO A 7 53.54 3.11 15.82
CA PRO A 7 52.73 2.23 15.00
C PRO A 7 53.42 1.92 13.67
N ASN A 8 53.42 0.64 13.28
CA ASN A 8 53.96 0.21 11.99
C ASN A 8 53.10 0.75 10.85
N SER A 9 53.72 1.31 9.81
CA SER A 9 52.99 1.87 8.65
C SER A 9 52.08 0.84 7.97
N LEU A 10 52.46 -0.45 7.99
CA LEU A 10 51.63 -1.54 7.48
C LEU A 10 50.36 -1.76 8.33
N LEU A 11 50.47 -1.63 9.66
CA LEU A 11 49.33 -1.76 10.57
C LEU A 11 48.33 -0.62 10.34
N LEU A 12 48.82 0.61 10.13
CA LEU A 12 47.97 1.76 9.80
C LEU A 12 47.26 1.58 8.45
N LEU A 13 47.94 1.00 7.45
CA LEU A 13 47.32 0.68 6.16
C LEU A 13 46.21 -0.37 6.30
N CYS A 14 46.45 -1.45 7.06
CA CYS A 14 45.44 -2.48 7.31
C CYS A 14 44.22 -1.91 8.04
N LEU A 15 44.42 -1.07 9.05
CA LEU A 15 43.32 -0.43 9.78
C LEU A 15 42.50 0.50 8.88
N SER A 16 43.16 1.26 8.01
CA SER A 16 42.49 2.12 7.03
C SER A 16 41.64 1.32 6.03
N LEU A 17 42.18 0.22 5.49
CA LEU A 17 41.47 -0.66 4.57
C LEU A 17 40.24 -1.31 5.23
N CYS A 18 40.38 -1.83 6.46
CA CYS A 18 39.26 -2.43 7.19
C CYS A 18 38.17 -1.40 7.51
N PHE A 19 38.54 -0.17 7.86
CA PHE A 19 37.58 0.89 8.09
C PHE A 19 36.84 1.28 6.80
N GLY A 20 37.58 1.39 5.69
CA GLY A 20 37.00 1.67 4.37
C GLY A 20 36.01 0.60 3.92
N THR A 21 36.35 -0.68 4.04
CA THR A 21 35.44 -1.78 3.65
C THR A 21 34.21 -1.83 4.55
N PHE A 22 34.35 -1.57 5.86
CA PHE A 22 33.22 -1.49 6.79
C PHE A 22 32.25 -0.35 6.41
N ILE A 23 32.76 0.83 6.08
CA ILE A 23 31.94 1.95 5.62
C ILE A 23 31.22 1.61 4.31
N LEU A 24 31.90 0.96 3.35
CA LEU A 24 31.27 0.52 2.10
C LEU A 24 30.14 -0.49 2.34
N VAL A 25 30.31 -1.43 3.27
CA VAL A 25 29.27 -2.40 3.64
C VAL A 25 28.08 -1.71 4.31
N LEU A 26 28.32 -0.74 5.20
CA LEU A 26 27.25 0.05 5.82
C LEU A 26 26.47 0.88 4.79
N ILE A 27 27.15 1.50 3.83
CA ILE A 27 26.49 2.22 2.74
C ILE A 27 25.65 1.26 1.90
N ALA A 28 26.19 0.11 1.51
CA ALA A 28 25.44 -0.90 0.74
C ALA A 28 24.23 -1.45 1.50
N PHE A 29 24.35 -1.65 2.82
CA PHE A 29 23.25 -2.08 3.67
C PHE A 29 22.20 -0.97 3.84
N TYR A 30 22.61 0.28 4.03
CA TYR A 30 21.70 1.42 4.10
C TYR A 30 20.95 1.60 2.77
N ASP A 31 21.66 1.55 1.64
CA ASP A 31 21.11 1.63 0.29
C ASP A 31 20.10 0.50 0.02
N SER A 32 20.44 -0.75 0.37
CA SER A 32 19.53 -1.88 0.20
C SER A 32 18.31 -1.85 1.13
N ASN A 33 18.38 -1.21 2.30
CA ASN A 33 17.22 -0.99 3.16
C ASN A 33 16.36 0.20 2.69
N VAL A 34 16.96 1.28 2.20
CA VAL A 34 16.24 2.42 1.62
C VAL A 34 15.57 2.02 0.29
N HIS A 35 16.22 1.22 -0.54
CA HIS A 35 15.66 0.70 -1.79
C HIS A 35 14.63 -0.43 -1.60
N ARG A 36 14.58 -1.07 -0.43
CA ARG A 36 13.44 -1.93 -0.05
C ARG A 36 12.19 -1.12 0.35
N GLY A 37 12.32 0.16 0.66
CA GLY A 37 11.23 1.06 1.05
C GLY A 37 10.83 2.09 -0.01
N ALA A 38 11.58 2.23 -1.10
CA ALA A 38 11.19 3.07 -2.23
C ALA A 38 10.31 2.26 -3.18
N PRO A 39 9.03 2.61 -3.41
CA PRO A 39 8.30 2.04 -4.53
C PRO A 39 9.10 2.42 -5.77
N LEU A 40 9.56 1.40 -6.47
CA LEU A 40 10.25 1.53 -7.74
C LEU A 40 9.30 2.22 -8.73
N PHE A 41 9.28 3.56 -8.75
CA PHE A 41 8.87 4.31 -9.92
C PHE A 41 9.97 4.10 -10.94
N HIS A 42 10.00 2.88 -11.50
CA HIS A 42 10.78 2.52 -12.64
C HIS A 42 10.34 3.46 -13.75
N SER A 43 11.17 4.43 -14.09
CA SER A 43 10.96 5.26 -15.26
C SER A 43 10.91 4.32 -16.46
N VAL A 44 9.70 4.07 -16.95
CA VAL A 44 9.45 3.23 -18.12
C VAL A 44 9.97 3.98 -19.35
N ASN A 45 11.25 3.84 -19.62
CA ASN A 45 11.83 3.98 -20.95
C ASN A 45 12.10 2.56 -21.51
N ARG A 46 11.05 1.73 -21.53
CA ARG A 46 11.06 0.40 -22.13
C ARG A 46 10.35 0.47 -23.49
N ARG A 47 10.99 1.15 -24.45
CA ARG A 47 10.81 0.76 -25.85
C ARG A 47 11.65 -0.49 -26.05
N GLU A 48 11.02 -1.54 -26.58
CA GLU A 48 11.67 -2.75 -27.12
C GLU A 48 12.18 -3.79 -26.12
N GLN A 49 11.31 -4.76 -25.79
CA GLN A 49 11.54 -6.22 -25.95
C GLN A 49 10.46 -6.97 -25.19
N GLY A 50 9.43 -7.43 -25.91
CA GLY A 50 8.46 -8.46 -25.49
C GLY A 50 8.07 -8.44 -24.01
N ALA A 51 7.70 -7.28 -23.47
CA ALA A 51 7.30 -7.18 -22.08
C ALA A 51 5.98 -7.95 -21.89
N VAL A 52 6.09 -9.16 -21.33
CA VAL A 52 4.93 -9.95 -20.92
C VAL A 52 4.35 -9.25 -19.70
N TYR A 53 3.17 -8.68 -19.84
CA TYR A 53 2.44 -8.10 -18.73
C TYR A 53 1.65 -9.21 -18.02
N PRO A 54 1.67 -9.29 -16.69
CA PRO A 54 0.96 -10.34 -15.94
C PRO A 54 -0.56 -10.32 -16.14
N TYR A 55 -1.10 -9.21 -16.65
CA TYR A 55 -2.53 -8.99 -16.89
C TYR A 55 -2.76 -8.41 -18.30
N GLU A 56 -2.20 -9.04 -19.32
CA GLU A 56 -2.27 -8.57 -20.72
C GLU A 56 -3.69 -8.46 -21.30
N ASN A 57 -4.64 -9.21 -20.75
CA ASN A 57 -6.03 -9.24 -21.20
C ASN A 57 -6.90 -8.15 -20.55
N LEU A 58 -6.43 -7.50 -19.48
CA LEU A 58 -7.22 -6.49 -18.77
C LEU A 58 -7.14 -5.15 -19.50
N LYS A 59 -8.29 -4.58 -19.86
CA LYS A 59 -8.40 -3.34 -20.64
C LYS A 59 -9.11 -2.22 -19.89
N ILE A 60 -9.88 -2.58 -18.86
CA ILE A 60 -10.68 -1.63 -18.07
C ILE A 60 -10.16 -1.60 -16.64
N LEU A 61 -9.95 -0.41 -16.10
CA LEU A 61 -9.65 -0.20 -14.69
C LEU A 61 -10.87 0.42 -14.00
N VAL A 62 -11.47 -0.33 -13.08
CA VAL A 62 -12.49 0.20 -12.17
C VAL A 62 -11.79 0.56 -10.87
N MET A 63 -11.60 1.85 -10.65
CA MET A 63 -10.98 2.36 -9.43
C MET A 63 -12.06 2.79 -8.42
N VAL A 64 -12.00 2.24 -7.22
CA VAL A 64 -12.77 2.69 -6.07
C VAL A 64 -11.86 3.54 -5.20
N ALA A 65 -12.08 4.86 -5.24
CA ALA A 65 -11.31 5.81 -4.45
C ALA A 65 -11.71 5.76 -2.98
N GLY A 66 -10.76 5.41 -2.12
CA GLY A 66 -10.88 5.54 -0.68
C GLY A 66 -11.10 7.00 -0.27
N ASN A 67 -11.93 7.19 0.76
CA ASN A 67 -12.12 8.51 1.39
C ASN A 67 -12.22 8.41 2.92
N SER A 68 -12.08 7.21 3.47
CA SER A 68 -12.14 6.92 4.90
C SER A 68 -11.54 5.54 5.17
N VAL A 69 -11.24 5.27 6.44
CA VAL A 69 -10.67 4.02 6.93
C VAL A 69 -11.72 3.34 7.81
N TYR A 70 -11.94 2.05 7.60
CA TYR A 70 -12.86 1.26 8.40
C TYR A 70 -12.23 1.00 9.78
N THR A 71 -12.97 1.34 10.84
CA THR A 71 -12.53 1.25 12.25
C THR A 71 -13.44 0.39 13.12
N GLY A 72 -14.52 -0.20 12.57
CA GLY A 72 -15.50 -1.03 13.30
C GLY A 72 -14.98 -2.37 13.84
N GLY A 73 -13.67 -2.61 13.82
CA GLY A 73 -13.04 -3.82 14.35
C GLY A 73 -13.41 -5.06 13.56
N SER A 74 -13.77 -6.15 14.26
CA SER A 74 -14.22 -7.40 13.62
C SER A 74 -15.69 -7.38 13.18
N ASN A 75 -16.44 -6.31 13.46
CA ASN A 75 -17.88 -6.23 13.22
C ASN A 75 -18.22 -5.65 11.85
N PHE A 76 -17.66 -6.24 10.78
CA PHE A 76 -17.84 -5.77 9.40
C PHE A 76 -19.31 -5.74 8.95
N HIS A 77 -20.19 -6.54 9.58
CA HIS A 77 -21.64 -6.52 9.34
C HIS A 77 -22.33 -5.18 9.63
N LYS A 78 -21.69 -4.27 10.38
CA LYS A 78 -22.18 -2.91 10.64
C LYS A 78 -21.49 -1.84 9.79
N GLY A 79 -20.93 -2.22 8.64
CA GLY A 79 -20.18 -1.32 7.76
C GLY A 79 -20.95 -0.10 7.27
N GLU A 80 -22.27 -0.03 7.41
CA GLU A 80 -23.06 1.12 6.97
C GLU A 80 -23.21 2.21 8.05
N GLY A 81 -22.85 1.93 9.30
CA GLY A 81 -22.91 2.90 10.40
C GLY A 81 -21.71 3.84 10.44
N GLU A 82 -21.95 5.12 10.75
CA GLU A 82 -20.92 6.15 10.86
C GLU A 82 -19.87 5.84 11.92
N GLU A 83 -20.21 5.08 12.96
CA GLU A 83 -19.29 4.64 14.02
C GLU A 83 -18.28 3.60 13.54
N ALA A 84 -18.57 2.93 12.43
CA ALA A 84 -17.71 1.90 11.86
C ALA A 84 -16.59 2.48 10.99
N TRP A 85 -16.60 3.79 10.73
CA TRP A 85 -15.63 4.49 9.88
C TRP A 85 -14.97 5.65 10.61
N TYR A 86 -13.72 5.92 10.26
CA TYR A 86 -13.06 7.14 10.68
C TYR A 86 -13.55 8.31 9.83
N LEU A 87 -14.35 9.19 10.42
CA LEU A 87 -14.89 10.37 9.76
C LEU A 87 -14.21 11.66 10.25
N GLU A 88 -13.69 12.43 9.31
CA GLU A 88 -13.26 13.80 9.58
C GLU A 88 -14.46 14.69 9.92
N SER A 89 -14.22 15.86 10.53
CA SER A 89 -15.29 16.77 10.96
C SER A 89 -16.28 17.14 9.86
N TYR A 90 -15.81 17.31 8.63
CA TYR A 90 -16.66 17.63 7.46
C TYR A 90 -17.40 16.43 6.89
N GLN A 91 -16.99 15.20 7.23
CA GLN A 91 -17.61 13.95 6.78
C GLN A 91 -18.71 13.48 7.76
N LYS A 92 -18.84 14.11 8.93
CA LYS A 92 -19.80 13.73 9.97
C LYS A 92 -21.21 14.24 9.65
N HIS A 93 -21.83 13.62 8.66
CA HIS A 93 -23.25 13.78 8.37
C HIS A 93 -23.90 12.40 8.14
N PRO A 94 -25.21 12.28 8.37
CA PRO A 94 -25.92 11.02 8.17
C PRO A 94 -25.73 10.47 6.74
N GLY A 95 -25.49 9.16 6.63
CA GLY A 95 -25.37 8.43 5.35
C GLY A 95 -23.99 8.46 4.71
N GLN A 96 -22.99 9.11 5.34
CA GLN A 96 -21.64 9.15 4.78
C GLN A 96 -21.00 7.76 4.71
N ALA A 97 -21.14 6.96 5.76
CA ALA A 97 -20.63 5.59 5.81
C ALA A 97 -21.31 4.69 4.76
N ALA A 98 -22.63 4.82 4.59
CA ALA A 98 -23.37 4.10 3.55
C ALA A 98 -22.83 4.41 2.14
N THR A 99 -22.48 5.67 1.87
CA THR A 99 -21.88 6.08 0.59
C THR A 99 -20.56 5.35 0.31
N PHE A 100 -19.71 5.15 1.33
CA PHE A 100 -18.47 4.38 1.17
C PHE A 100 -18.74 2.92 0.82
N VAL A 101 -19.73 2.32 1.49
CA VAL A 101 -20.17 0.95 1.20
C VAL A 101 -20.73 0.83 -0.21
N ASP A 102 -21.50 1.82 -0.66
CA ASP A 102 -22.04 1.84 -2.02
C ASP A 102 -20.94 1.97 -3.08
N HIS A 103 -19.91 2.78 -2.84
CA HIS A 103 -18.73 2.84 -3.72
C HIS A 103 -18.06 1.47 -3.86
N ILE A 104 -17.93 0.70 -2.77
CA ILE A 104 -17.37 -0.65 -2.78
C ILE A 104 -18.27 -1.59 -3.60
N LYS A 105 -19.58 -1.61 -3.31
CA LYS A 105 -20.56 -2.47 -3.99
C LYS A 105 -20.58 -2.19 -5.49
N ILE A 106 -20.74 -0.92 -5.89
CA ILE A 106 -20.79 -0.50 -7.29
C ILE A 106 -19.48 -0.86 -8.00
N GLY A 107 -18.32 -0.62 -7.39
CA GLY A 107 -17.04 -1.00 -7.98
C GLY A 107 -16.94 -2.50 -8.28
N ILE A 108 -17.39 -3.34 -7.35
CA ILE A 108 -17.42 -4.80 -7.50
C ILE A 108 -18.39 -5.23 -8.61
N GLU A 109 -19.58 -4.64 -8.67
CA GLU A 109 -20.55 -4.96 -9.73
C GLU A 109 -20.03 -4.62 -11.12
N ARG A 110 -19.34 -3.47 -11.24
CA ARG A 110 -18.81 -3.01 -12.52
C ARG A 110 -17.73 -3.92 -13.06
N VAL A 111 -16.93 -4.55 -12.20
CA VAL A 111 -15.96 -5.56 -12.65
C VAL A 111 -16.57 -6.94 -12.81
N ALA A 112 -17.65 -7.26 -12.09
CA ALA A 112 -18.29 -8.58 -12.19
C ALA A 112 -18.98 -8.83 -13.54
N VAL A 113 -19.30 -7.78 -14.31
CA VAL A 113 -19.90 -7.89 -15.64
C VAL A 113 -18.88 -7.99 -16.79
N ASP A 114 -17.59 -7.76 -16.53
CA ASP A 114 -16.56 -7.66 -17.57
C ASP A 114 -15.26 -8.39 -17.14
N GLU A 115 -14.95 -9.50 -17.82
CA GLU A 115 -13.76 -10.32 -17.55
C GLU A 115 -12.44 -9.61 -17.90
N GLU A 116 -12.48 -8.52 -18.68
CA GLU A 116 -11.32 -7.68 -19.00
C GLU A 116 -11.16 -6.51 -18.01
N ALA A 117 -11.99 -6.44 -16.96
CA ALA A 117 -11.93 -5.38 -15.96
C ALA A 117 -11.11 -5.76 -14.72
N LEU A 118 -10.29 -4.81 -14.25
CA LEU A 118 -9.56 -4.89 -12.99
C LEU A 118 -10.21 -3.99 -11.95
N LEU A 119 -10.49 -4.55 -10.77
CA LEU A 119 -10.89 -3.76 -9.60
C LEU A 119 -9.65 -3.27 -8.85
N LEU A 120 -9.61 -1.96 -8.58
CA LEU A 120 -8.58 -1.34 -7.77
C LEU A 120 -9.21 -0.51 -6.66
N PHE A 121 -9.11 -0.96 -5.41
CA PHE A 121 -9.31 -0.10 -4.26
C PHE A 121 -8.06 0.78 -4.09
N SER A 122 -8.22 2.10 -4.10
CA SER A 122 -7.12 3.05 -3.96
C SER A 122 -7.18 3.79 -2.62
N GLY A 123 -6.02 4.29 -2.17
CA GLY A 123 -5.87 5.05 -0.93
C GLY A 123 -4.89 4.38 0.04
N GLY A 124 -3.92 5.17 0.53
CA GLY A 124 -2.90 4.74 1.49
C GLY A 124 -3.32 4.93 2.96
N GLU A 125 -2.36 4.94 3.87
CA GLU A 125 -2.54 5.31 5.28
C GLU A 125 -2.77 6.83 5.41
N THR A 126 -4.00 7.28 5.18
CA THR A 126 -4.35 8.71 5.13
C THR A 126 -4.67 9.32 6.49
N ARG A 127 -4.90 8.51 7.53
CA ARG A 127 -5.37 8.95 8.84
C ARG A 127 -4.42 8.55 9.96
N LYS A 128 -3.95 9.54 10.73
CA LYS A 128 -3.05 9.33 11.87
C LYS A 128 -3.70 8.48 12.98
N ASP A 129 -5.01 8.63 13.17
CA ASP A 129 -5.75 8.08 14.32
C ASP A 129 -6.33 6.68 14.04
N THR A 130 -6.00 6.07 12.89
CA THR A 130 -6.51 4.75 12.48
C THR A 130 -5.46 3.65 12.47
N GLY A 131 -4.24 3.97 12.93
CA GLY A 131 -3.10 3.05 12.94
C GLY A 131 -2.58 2.75 11.51
N PRO A 132 -1.84 1.65 11.32
CA PRO A 132 -1.25 1.28 10.03
C PRO A 132 -2.31 0.63 9.11
N ARG A 133 -3.43 1.33 8.89
CA ARG A 133 -4.53 0.88 8.03
C ARG A 133 -4.69 1.85 6.89
N SER A 134 -4.63 1.34 5.67
CA SER A 134 -4.92 2.12 4.49
C SER A 134 -6.42 2.14 4.18
N GLU A 135 -6.85 3.15 3.44
CA GLU A 135 -8.23 3.23 2.93
C GLU A 135 -8.51 2.07 1.98
N ALA A 136 -7.58 1.76 1.06
CA ALA A 136 -7.72 0.65 0.13
C ALA A 136 -7.88 -0.69 0.84
N GLN A 137 -7.03 -0.98 1.84
CA GLN A 137 -7.12 -2.21 2.62
C GLN A 137 -8.44 -2.28 3.40
N SER A 138 -8.91 -1.15 3.92
CA SER A 138 -10.19 -1.09 4.63
C SER A 138 -11.36 -1.46 3.73
N TYR A 139 -11.41 -0.88 2.53
CA TYR A 139 -12.47 -1.15 1.56
C TYR A 139 -12.44 -2.60 1.09
N TRP A 140 -11.24 -3.14 0.84
CA TRP A 140 -11.05 -4.55 0.51
C TRP A 140 -11.54 -5.47 1.64
N ASN A 141 -11.17 -5.19 2.90
CA ASN A 141 -11.58 -6.01 4.05
C ASN A 141 -13.10 -6.03 4.24
N VAL A 142 -13.77 -4.89 4.02
CA VAL A 142 -15.23 -4.81 4.06
C VAL A 142 -15.81 -5.72 2.96
N ALA A 143 -15.35 -5.58 1.72
CA ALA A 143 -15.81 -6.43 0.61
C ALA A 143 -15.58 -7.94 0.87
N ASP A 144 -14.40 -8.30 1.37
CA ASP A 144 -14.01 -9.68 1.66
C ASP A 144 -14.87 -10.29 2.77
N THR A 145 -15.06 -9.56 3.87
CA THR A 145 -15.84 -10.07 5.01
C THR A 145 -17.31 -10.30 4.67
N HIS A 146 -17.87 -9.47 3.78
CA HIS A 146 -19.23 -9.68 3.27
C HIS A 146 -19.29 -10.64 2.07
N GLN A 147 -18.15 -11.18 1.65
CA GLN A 147 -18.00 -12.08 0.50
C GLN A 147 -18.63 -11.50 -0.76
N TRP A 148 -18.31 -10.26 -1.09
CA TRP A 148 -18.91 -9.51 -2.18
C TRP A 148 -18.29 -9.79 -3.55
N PHE A 149 -17.04 -10.24 -3.60
CA PHE A 149 -16.37 -10.52 -4.86
C PHE A 149 -17.14 -11.54 -5.73
N GLY A 150 -17.32 -11.20 -7.00
CA GLY A 150 -18.06 -12.02 -7.97
C GLY A 150 -19.57 -12.03 -7.78
N LYS A 151 -20.14 -11.17 -6.93
CA LYS A 151 -21.59 -11.03 -6.73
C LYS A 151 -22.15 -9.81 -7.46
N PHE A 152 -23.44 -9.90 -7.77
CA PHE A 152 -24.28 -8.77 -8.19
C PHE A 152 -25.19 -8.38 -7.02
N PHE A 153 -25.30 -7.09 -6.71
CA PHE A 153 -26.25 -6.62 -5.71
C PHE A 153 -27.55 -6.27 -6.43
N LEU A 154 -28.55 -7.14 -6.29
CA LEU A 154 -29.87 -6.86 -6.82
C LEU A 154 -30.51 -5.71 -6.02
N GLY A 155 -30.57 -4.52 -6.61
CA GLY A 155 -31.46 -3.44 -6.19
C GLY A 155 -30.78 -2.20 -5.63
N ALA A 156 -30.53 -1.23 -6.51
CA ALA A 156 -30.63 0.19 -6.19
C ALA A 156 -31.40 0.85 -7.34
N ALA A 157 -32.74 0.81 -7.23
CA ALA A 157 -33.66 1.61 -8.02
C ALA A 157 -34.36 2.59 -7.06
#